data_AF-A0A946RKE8-F1
#
_entry.id   AF-A0A946RKE8-F1
#
_cell.length_a   1.000
_cell.length_b   1.000
_cell.length_c   1.000
_cell.angle_alpha   90.00
_cell.angle_beta   90.00
_cell.angle_gamma   90.00
#
_symmetry.space_group_name_H-M   'P 1'
#
loop_
_entity.id
_entity.type
_entity.pdbx_description
1 polymer ?
#
loop_
_entity_poly.entity_id
_entity_poly.type
_entity_poly.pdbx_seq_one_letter_code
_entity_poly.pdbx_strand_id
1 'polypeptide(L)'
;HVRAGICLSYLFASIACGYLMKKHQNKPYDESLGLFFEGMQKLVFMCVILVLAWTLSSLCGELQTGAYLATLIGDKIEPSFFPLIVFLLGAIMSFATGSSYGTFAILMIIVVPIAHALNAPMVLTIAAVLSGGLFGDHTSPISDTTVLASMAAGCSHIDHVSTQFWYALLNGVMTVLAFIVVGFYQSPYIIFLIIIIQYLSIRLIMKFYGRNAFEEKKHSINLSS
;
A
#
# COMPACT_ATOMS: atom_id res chain seq x y z
N HIS A 1 -20.09 -3.82 19.18
CA HIS A 1 -19.10 -3.08 20.00
C HIS A 1 -17.99 -2.42 19.17
N VAL A 2 -17.27 -3.14 18.30
CA VAL A 2 -16.17 -2.56 17.48
C VAL A 2 -16.62 -1.41 16.55
N ARG A 3 -17.74 -1.57 15.83
CA ARG A 3 -18.27 -0.53 14.92
C ARG A 3 -18.57 0.80 15.61
N ALA A 4 -19.19 0.75 16.79
CA ALA A 4 -19.49 1.94 17.57
C ALA A 4 -18.22 2.62 18.09
N GLY A 5 -17.21 1.83 18.50
CA GLY A 5 -15.92 2.37 18.94
C GLY A 5 -15.18 3.13 17.83
N ILE A 6 -15.20 2.58 16.60
CA ILE A 6 -14.60 3.24 15.43
C ILE A 6 -15.32 4.56 15.14
N CYS A 7 -16.66 4.57 15.06
CA CYS A 7 -17.42 5.79 14.81
C CYS A 7 -17.17 6.86 15.89
N LEU A 8 -17.16 6.46 17.15
CA LEU A 8 -16.92 7.37 18.27
C LEU A 8 -15.49 7.94 18.23
N SER A 9 -14.49 7.12 17.91
CA SER A 9 -13.10 7.57 17.78
C SER A 9 -12.92 8.60 16.66
N TYR A 10 -13.56 8.42 15.50
CA TYR A 10 -13.52 9.38 14.41
C TYR A 10 -14.23 10.69 14.76
N LEU A 11 -15.36 10.62 15.46
CA LEU A 11 -16.06 11.82 15.94
C LEU A 11 -15.21 12.60 16.93
N PHE A 12 -14.63 11.94 17.93
CA PHE A 12 -13.73 12.59 18.89
C PHE A 12 -12.50 13.19 18.21
N ALA A 13 -11.87 12.46 17.28
CA ALA A 13 -10.72 12.96 16.52
C ALA A 13 -11.08 14.19 15.67
N SER A 14 -12.26 14.19 15.02
CA SER A 14 -12.72 15.30 14.18
C SER A 14 -13.01 16.55 15.02
N ILE A 15 -13.66 16.38 16.19
CA ILE A 15 -13.92 17.49 17.12
C ILE A 15 -12.60 18.04 17.68
N ALA A 16 -11.66 17.16 18.05
CA ALA A 16 -10.34 17.56 18.53
C ALA A 16 -9.55 18.33 17.46
N CYS A 17 -9.58 17.88 16.19
CA CYS A 17 -8.96 18.59 15.07
C CYS A 17 -9.58 19.98 14.86
N GLY A 18 -10.91 20.09 14.86
CA GLY A 18 -11.60 21.38 14.75
C GLY A 18 -11.24 22.34 15.89
N TYR A 19 -11.12 21.84 17.12
CA TYR A 19 -10.64 22.63 18.25
C TYR A 19 -9.19 23.10 18.07
N LEU A 20 -8.29 22.21 17.63
CA LEU A 20 -6.87 22.53 17.40
C LEU A 20 -6.69 23.54 16.27
N MET A 21 -7.47 23.43 15.19
CA MET A 21 -7.46 24.40 14.08
C MET A 21 -7.88 25.79 14.55
N LYS A 22 -8.91 25.88 15.40
CA LYS A 22 -9.28 27.16 16.01
C LYS A 22 -8.18 27.70 16.93
N LYS A 23 -7.59 26.84 17.77
CA LYS A 23 -6.59 27.25 18.76
C LYS A 23 -5.25 27.68 18.14
N HIS A 24 -4.77 26.96 17.13
CA HIS A 24 -3.43 27.14 16.58
C HIS A 24 -3.38 27.84 15.22
N GLN A 25 -4.46 27.77 14.44
CA GLN A 25 -4.53 28.38 13.11
C GLN A 25 -5.56 29.51 13.03
N ASN A 26 -6.26 29.81 14.14
CA ASN A 26 -7.32 30.82 14.22
C ASN A 26 -8.43 30.65 13.17
N LYS A 27 -8.60 29.42 12.66
CA LYS A 27 -9.63 29.10 11.66
C LYS A 27 -11.02 29.05 12.31
N PRO A 28 -12.04 29.65 11.71
CA PRO A 28 -13.40 29.60 12.22
C PRO A 28 -14.03 28.20 12.04
N TYR A 29 -15.11 27.93 12.79
CA TYR A 29 -15.71 26.59 12.84
C TYR A 29 -16.42 26.20 11.54
N ASP A 30 -16.96 27.16 10.81
CA ASP A 30 -17.54 26.99 9.48
C ASP A 30 -16.50 26.47 8.47
N GLU A 31 -15.29 27.03 8.47
CA GLU A 31 -14.20 26.54 7.59
C GLU A 31 -13.77 25.12 7.99
N SER A 32 -13.69 24.84 9.29
CA SER A 32 -13.34 23.50 9.79
C SER A 32 -14.40 22.45 9.43
N LEU A 33 -15.68 22.82 9.47
CA LEU A 33 -16.78 21.96 9.01
C LEU A 33 -16.76 21.79 7.48
N GLY A 34 -16.42 22.84 6.73
CA GLY A 34 -16.24 22.76 5.28
C GLY A 34 -15.19 21.72 4.89
N LEU A 35 -14.02 21.74 5.54
CA LEU A 35 -12.95 20.75 5.35
C LEU A 35 -13.38 19.33 5.72
N PHE A 36 -14.21 19.17 6.76
CA PHE A 36 -14.78 17.88 7.12
C PHE A 36 -15.69 17.33 6.01
N PHE A 37 -16.57 18.15 5.45
CA PHE A 37 -17.44 17.73 4.34
C PHE A 37 -16.67 17.44 3.05
N GLU A 38 -15.61 18.21 2.75
CA GLU A 38 -14.72 17.93 1.62
C GLU A 38 -14.05 16.55 1.78
N GLY A 39 -13.58 16.23 2.98
CA GLY A 39 -13.06 14.90 3.32
C GLY A 39 -14.11 13.79 3.12
N MET A 40 -15.35 14.01 3.57
CA MET A 40 -16.45 13.07 3.36
C MET A 40 -16.75 12.84 1.88
N GLN A 41 -16.69 13.88 1.04
CA GLN A 41 -16.95 13.76 -0.40
C GLN A 41 -15.97 12.78 -1.07
N LYS A 42 -14.69 12.77 -0.66
CA LYS A 42 -13.70 11.82 -1.15
C LYS A 42 -14.05 10.36 -0.79
N LEU A 43 -14.70 10.13 0.34
CA LEU A 43 -15.14 8.79 0.76
C LEU A 43 -16.34 8.29 -0.05
N VAL A 44 -17.24 9.19 -0.50
CA VAL A 44 -18.38 8.80 -1.35
C VAL A 44 -17.90 8.12 -2.63
N PHE A 45 -16.84 8.63 -3.24
CA PHE A 45 -16.24 8.02 -4.43
C PHE A 45 -15.77 6.58 -4.17
N MET A 46 -15.11 6.32 -3.04
CA MET A 46 -14.73 4.95 -2.65
C MET A 46 -15.94 4.04 -2.46
N CYS A 47 -17.01 4.53 -1.82
CA CYS A 47 -18.24 3.76 -1.64
C CYS A 47 -18.86 3.36 -2.99
N VAL A 48 -18.89 4.26 -3.97
CA VAL A 48 -19.38 3.96 -5.33
C VAL A 48 -18.54 2.87 -5.98
N ILE A 49 -17.21 2.95 -5.89
CA ILE A 49 -16.31 1.91 -6.42
C ILE A 49 -16.59 0.56 -5.76
N LEU A 50 -16.79 0.51 -4.44
CA LEU A 50 -17.10 -0.75 -3.74
C LEU A 50 -18.44 -1.36 -4.16
N VAL A 51 -19.45 -0.54 -4.39
CA VAL A 51 -20.75 -1.03 -4.89
C VAL A 51 -20.61 -1.60 -6.29
N LEU A 52 -19.94 -0.87 -7.20
CA LEU A 52 -19.65 -1.35 -8.55
C LEU A 52 -18.79 -2.62 -8.53
N ALA A 53 -17.84 -2.70 -7.60
CA ALA A 53 -16.99 -3.86 -7.40
C ALA A 53 -17.80 -5.12 -7.05
N TRP A 54 -18.78 -5.01 -6.16
CA TRP A 54 -19.67 -6.12 -5.82
C TRP A 54 -20.53 -6.55 -7.00
N THR A 55 -21.10 -5.61 -7.75
CA THR A 55 -21.87 -5.93 -8.95
C THR A 55 -21.01 -6.67 -9.98
N LEU A 56 -19.79 -6.18 -10.23
CA LEU A 56 -18.86 -6.83 -11.15
C LEU A 56 -18.43 -8.21 -10.65
N SER A 57 -18.19 -8.37 -9.35
CA SER A 57 -17.87 -9.67 -8.74
C SER A 57 -18.96 -10.70 -8.94
N SER A 58 -20.23 -10.32 -8.81
CA SER A 58 -21.35 -11.21 -9.09
C SER A 58 -21.38 -11.63 -10.56
N LEU A 59 -21.22 -10.67 -11.49
CA LEU A 59 -21.18 -10.95 -12.93
C LEU A 59 -20.01 -11.87 -13.32
N CYS A 60 -18.82 -11.66 -12.76
CA CYS A 60 -17.67 -12.54 -12.99
C CYS A 60 -17.92 -13.97 -12.48
N GLY A 61 -18.68 -14.12 -11.39
CA GLY A 61 -19.14 -15.40 -10.88
C GLY A 61 -20.13 -16.09 -11.82
N GLU A 62 -21.14 -15.35 -12.30
CA GLU A 62 -22.15 -15.88 -13.25
C GLU A 62 -21.53 -16.29 -14.59
N LEU A 63 -20.62 -15.48 -15.13
CA LEU A 63 -19.93 -15.75 -16.39
C LEU A 63 -18.80 -16.80 -16.25
N GLN A 64 -18.55 -17.32 -15.05
CA GLN A 64 -17.46 -18.26 -14.77
C GLN A 64 -16.09 -17.75 -15.26
N THR A 65 -15.88 -16.43 -15.22
CA THR A 65 -14.68 -15.79 -15.77
C THR A 65 -13.41 -16.30 -15.09
N GLY A 66 -13.46 -16.58 -13.79
CA GLY A 66 -12.35 -17.18 -13.05
C GLY A 66 -11.94 -18.55 -13.59
N ALA A 67 -12.90 -19.42 -13.88
CA ALA A 67 -12.65 -20.73 -14.46
C ALA A 67 -12.08 -20.62 -15.89
N TYR A 68 -12.61 -19.70 -16.70
CA TYR A 68 -12.10 -19.46 -18.04
C TYR A 68 -10.65 -18.91 -18.04
N LEU A 69 -10.32 -17.99 -17.13
CA LEU A 69 -8.96 -17.48 -17.00
C LEU A 69 -8.02 -18.56 -16.43
N ALA A 70 -8.51 -19.41 -15.54
CA ALA A 70 -7.74 -20.54 -15.03
C ALA A 70 -7.40 -21.56 -16.14
N THR A 71 -8.29 -21.82 -17.11
CA THR A 71 -7.95 -22.70 -18.25
C THR A 71 -6.95 -22.08 -19.22
N LEU A 72 -6.99 -20.75 -19.41
CA LEU A 72 -5.99 -20.01 -20.21
C LEU A 72 -4.59 -20.06 -19.59
N ILE A 73 -4.53 -19.91 -18.26
CA ILE A 73 -3.31 -20.11 -17.47
C ILE A 73 -2.88 -21.58 -17.57
N GLY A 74 -3.82 -22.51 -17.43
CA GLY A 74 -3.60 -23.95 -17.52
C GLY A 74 -2.52 -24.41 -16.54
N ASP A 75 -1.76 -25.44 -16.94
CA ASP A 75 -0.62 -25.96 -16.16
C ASP A 75 0.66 -25.14 -16.32
N LYS A 76 0.59 -23.94 -16.94
CA LYS A 76 1.79 -23.12 -17.22
C LYS A 76 2.36 -22.48 -15.96
N ILE A 77 1.55 -22.33 -14.92
CA ILE A 77 1.92 -21.64 -13.68
C ILE A 77 1.54 -22.54 -12.51
N GLU A 78 2.54 -22.90 -11.70
CA GLU A 78 2.29 -23.58 -10.45
C GLU A 78 1.47 -22.66 -9.51
N PRO A 79 0.37 -23.13 -8.90
CA PRO A 79 -0.50 -22.30 -8.08
C PRO A 79 0.21 -21.54 -6.95
N SER A 80 1.34 -22.07 -6.46
CA SER A 80 2.21 -21.45 -5.46
C SER A 80 2.86 -20.13 -5.91
N PHE A 81 3.10 -19.94 -7.21
CA PHE A 81 3.63 -18.67 -7.75
C PHE A 81 2.56 -17.63 -8.04
N PHE A 82 1.27 -18.01 -8.02
CA PHE A 82 0.18 -17.09 -8.34
C PHE A 82 0.17 -15.83 -7.45
N PRO A 83 0.36 -15.91 -6.11
CA PRO A 83 0.46 -14.71 -5.26
C PRO A 83 1.61 -13.77 -5.66
N LEU A 84 2.77 -14.29 -6.06
CA LEU A 84 3.90 -13.47 -6.50
C LEU A 84 3.54 -12.65 -7.75
N ILE A 85 2.91 -13.28 -8.73
CA ILE A 85 2.50 -12.62 -9.97
C ILE A 85 1.48 -11.53 -9.66
N VAL A 86 0.50 -11.83 -8.80
CA VAL A 86 -0.52 -10.87 -8.37
C VAL A 86 0.10 -9.68 -7.63
N PHE A 87 1.11 -9.90 -6.79
CA PHE A 87 1.84 -8.82 -6.12
C PHE A 87 2.50 -7.88 -7.14
N LEU A 88 3.20 -8.43 -8.13
CA LEU A 88 3.90 -7.63 -9.15
C LEU A 88 2.90 -6.85 -10.02
N LEU A 89 1.79 -7.47 -10.43
CA LEU A 89 0.74 -6.79 -11.17
C LEU A 89 0.10 -5.66 -10.35
N GLY A 90 -0.18 -5.91 -9.06
CA GLY A 90 -0.69 -4.90 -8.15
C GLY A 90 0.27 -3.74 -7.94
N ALA A 91 1.57 -4.03 -7.78
CA ALA A 91 2.62 -3.02 -7.67
C ALA A 91 2.68 -2.12 -8.91
N ILE A 92 2.71 -2.71 -10.11
CA ILE A 92 2.80 -1.95 -11.37
C ILE A 92 1.53 -1.13 -11.59
N MET A 93 0.35 -1.74 -11.43
CA MET A 93 -0.93 -1.08 -11.60
C MET A 93 -1.11 0.08 -10.64
N SER A 94 -0.80 -0.12 -9.36
CA SER A 94 -0.95 0.92 -8.35
C SER A 94 0.09 2.03 -8.49
N PHE A 95 1.32 1.69 -8.88
CA PHE A 95 2.33 2.69 -9.23
C PHE A 95 1.86 3.58 -10.39
N ALA A 96 1.30 2.99 -11.44
CA ALA A 96 0.83 3.71 -12.63
C ALA A 96 -0.45 4.53 -12.37
N THR A 97 -1.29 4.11 -11.44
CA THR A 97 -2.55 4.80 -11.12
C THR A 97 -2.44 5.75 -9.92
N GLY A 98 -1.39 5.63 -9.11
CA GLY A 98 -1.21 6.41 -7.87
C GLY A 98 -2.29 6.13 -6.82
N SER A 99 -2.89 4.93 -6.83
CA SER A 99 -3.99 4.59 -5.92
C SER A 99 -3.94 3.15 -5.43
N SER A 100 -3.87 2.98 -4.11
CA SER A 100 -4.01 1.68 -3.44
C SER A 100 -5.44 1.14 -3.54
N TYR A 101 -6.43 1.93 -3.12
CA TYR A 101 -7.83 1.47 -2.99
C TYR A 101 -8.47 1.10 -4.32
N GLY A 102 -8.20 1.87 -5.39
CA GLY A 102 -8.66 1.53 -6.74
C GLY A 102 -8.07 0.19 -7.21
N THR A 103 -6.78 -0.02 -6.96
CA THR A 103 -6.08 -1.27 -7.30
C THR A 103 -6.66 -2.45 -6.52
N PHE A 104 -6.93 -2.30 -5.23
CA PHE A 104 -7.55 -3.37 -4.43
C PHE A 104 -8.93 -3.74 -4.94
N ALA A 105 -9.77 -2.73 -5.21
CA ALA A 105 -11.12 -2.96 -5.70
C ALA A 105 -11.13 -3.75 -7.01
N ILE A 106 -10.30 -3.35 -7.98
CA ILE A 106 -10.24 -4.01 -9.29
C ILE A 106 -9.61 -5.40 -9.18
N LEU A 107 -8.44 -5.52 -8.54
CA LEU A 107 -7.71 -6.79 -8.51
C LEU A 107 -8.43 -7.84 -7.67
N MET A 108 -9.02 -7.50 -6.52
CA MET A 108 -9.71 -8.50 -5.67
C MET A 108 -10.82 -9.22 -6.43
N ILE A 109 -11.60 -8.50 -7.25
CA ILE A 109 -12.69 -9.08 -8.04
C ILE A 109 -12.17 -10.10 -9.06
N ILE A 110 -11.00 -9.82 -9.64
CA ILE A 110 -10.43 -10.63 -10.72
C ILE A 110 -9.66 -11.81 -10.16
N VAL A 111 -8.76 -11.57 -9.21
CA VAL A 111 -7.81 -12.59 -8.76
C VAL A 111 -8.42 -13.60 -7.80
N VAL A 112 -9.45 -13.23 -7.03
CA VAL A 112 -10.08 -14.16 -6.06
C VAL A 112 -10.75 -15.33 -6.78
N PRO A 113 -11.59 -15.13 -7.81
CA PRO A 113 -12.16 -16.24 -8.58
C PRO A 113 -11.10 -17.11 -9.27
N ILE A 114 -10.02 -16.50 -9.79
CA ILE A 114 -8.93 -17.24 -10.45
C ILE A 114 -8.16 -18.07 -9.43
N ALA A 115 -7.80 -17.49 -8.29
CA ALA A 115 -7.11 -18.19 -7.21
C ALA A 115 -7.91 -19.39 -6.72
N HIS A 116 -9.23 -19.23 -6.60
CA HIS A 116 -10.13 -20.33 -6.24
C HIS A 116 -10.10 -21.45 -7.29
N ALA A 117 -10.22 -21.09 -8.58
CA ALA A 117 -10.20 -22.06 -9.67
C ALA A 117 -8.85 -22.80 -9.82
N LEU A 118 -7.73 -22.11 -9.56
CA LEU A 118 -6.39 -22.69 -9.62
C LEU A 118 -5.97 -23.44 -8.34
N ASN A 119 -6.81 -23.44 -7.29
CA ASN A 119 -6.43 -23.89 -5.94
C ASN A 119 -5.16 -23.19 -5.41
N ALA A 120 -4.97 -21.92 -5.77
CA ALA A 120 -3.86 -21.11 -5.30
C ALA A 120 -4.06 -20.73 -3.81
N PRO A 121 -2.97 -20.43 -3.08
CA PRO A 121 -3.07 -20.01 -1.68
C PRO A 121 -3.86 -18.70 -1.53
N MET A 122 -5.15 -18.80 -1.17
CA MET A 122 -6.09 -17.67 -1.18
C MET A 122 -5.64 -16.52 -0.27
N VAL A 123 -5.23 -16.85 0.97
CA VAL A 123 -4.80 -15.85 1.96
C VAL A 123 -3.56 -15.09 1.47
N LEU A 124 -2.59 -15.79 0.87
CA LEU A 124 -1.41 -15.14 0.29
C LEU A 124 -1.79 -14.30 -0.93
N THR A 125 -2.73 -14.75 -1.75
CA THR A 125 -3.18 -14.00 -2.94
C THR A 125 -3.84 -12.68 -2.53
N ILE A 126 -4.70 -12.70 -1.51
CA ILE A 126 -5.31 -11.48 -0.95
C ILE A 126 -4.22 -10.58 -0.37
N ALA A 127 -3.27 -11.15 0.38
CA ALA A 127 -2.13 -10.39 0.91
C ALA A 127 -1.26 -9.79 -0.21
N ALA A 128 -1.11 -10.47 -1.34
CA ALA A 128 -0.37 -9.99 -2.50
C ALA A 128 -1.05 -8.80 -3.16
N VAL A 129 -2.39 -8.81 -3.30
CA VAL A 129 -3.13 -7.64 -3.80
C VAL A 129 -2.92 -6.44 -2.88
N LEU A 130 -3.07 -6.65 -1.57
CA LEU A 130 -2.95 -5.56 -0.59
C LEU A 130 -1.53 -4.99 -0.53
N SER A 131 -0.53 -5.85 -0.42
CA SER A 131 0.88 -5.43 -0.35
C SER A 131 1.37 -4.83 -1.67
N GLY A 132 0.96 -5.38 -2.82
CA GLY A 132 1.30 -4.86 -4.14
C GLY A 132 0.73 -3.47 -4.36
N GLY A 133 -0.56 -3.27 -4.07
CA GLY A 133 -1.16 -1.94 -4.21
C GLY A 133 -0.57 -0.91 -3.25
N LEU A 134 -0.32 -1.26 -1.97
CA LEU A 134 0.36 -0.34 -1.04
C LEU A 134 1.77 0.03 -1.53
N PHE A 135 2.54 -0.95 -2.01
CA PHE A 135 3.89 -0.70 -2.52
C PHE A 135 3.87 0.24 -3.72
N GLY A 136 2.97 0.00 -4.68
CA GLY A 136 2.87 0.82 -5.90
C GLY A 136 2.46 2.26 -5.60
N ASP A 137 1.42 2.45 -4.78
CA ASP A 137 0.94 3.77 -4.37
C ASP A 137 2.01 4.58 -3.63
N HIS A 138 2.69 3.96 -2.66
CA HIS A 138 3.76 4.59 -1.88
C HIS A 138 4.95 5.02 -2.74
N THR A 139 5.21 4.30 -3.82
CA THR A 139 6.32 4.60 -4.74
C THR A 139 5.91 5.52 -5.89
N SER A 140 4.61 5.78 -6.08
CA SER A 140 4.10 6.54 -7.21
C SER A 140 4.34 8.05 -7.03
N PRO A 141 4.93 8.74 -8.03
CA PRO A 141 5.02 10.20 -8.03
C PRO A 141 3.66 10.90 -8.16
N ILE A 142 2.67 10.24 -8.74
CA ILE A 142 1.36 10.86 -9.01
C ILE A 142 0.34 10.61 -7.89
N SER A 143 0.73 9.88 -6.85
CA SER A 143 -0.16 9.57 -5.73
C SER A 143 -0.43 10.81 -4.87
N ASP A 144 -1.71 11.05 -4.56
CA ASP A 144 -2.15 12.11 -3.66
C ASP A 144 -1.49 12.01 -2.28
N THR A 145 -1.27 10.78 -1.80
CA THR A 145 -0.62 10.52 -0.50
C THR A 145 0.84 10.96 -0.54
N THR A 146 1.54 10.66 -1.65
CA THR A 146 2.93 11.02 -1.86
C THR A 146 3.11 12.53 -2.04
N VAL A 147 2.20 13.18 -2.76
CA VAL A 147 2.15 14.65 -2.88
C VAL A 147 1.94 15.29 -1.51
N LEU A 148 0.94 14.85 -0.75
CA LEU A 148 0.66 15.37 0.59
C LEU A 148 1.82 15.15 1.56
N ALA A 149 2.47 13.98 1.53
CA ALA A 149 3.62 13.67 2.36
C ALA A 149 4.82 14.58 2.04
N SER A 150 5.10 14.83 0.76
CA SER A 150 6.19 15.71 0.34
C SER A 150 5.96 17.16 0.76
N MET A 151 4.71 17.66 0.67
CA MET A 151 4.33 18.99 1.16
C MET A 151 4.45 19.09 2.68
N ALA A 152 3.98 18.08 3.41
CA ALA A 152 4.07 18.04 4.87
C ALA A 152 5.54 17.99 5.37
N ALA A 153 6.43 17.34 4.60
CA ALA A 153 7.86 17.31 4.87
C ALA A 153 8.60 18.59 4.45
N GLY A 154 7.96 19.51 3.72
CA GLY A 154 8.56 20.76 3.28
C GLY A 154 9.71 20.58 2.29
N CYS A 155 9.71 19.47 1.52
CA CYS A 155 10.78 19.12 0.58
C CYS A 155 10.27 19.07 -0.86
N SER A 156 11.19 19.10 -1.83
CA SER A 156 10.86 18.91 -3.23
C SER A 156 10.19 17.56 -3.44
N HIS A 157 9.10 17.56 -4.21
CA HIS A 157 8.29 16.37 -4.44
C HIS A 157 9.10 15.23 -5.07
N ILE A 158 9.92 15.52 -6.08
CA ILE A 158 10.74 14.50 -6.75
C ILE A 158 11.83 13.96 -5.83
N ASP A 159 12.41 14.79 -4.96
CA ASP A 159 13.42 14.35 -4.00
C ASP A 159 12.80 13.43 -2.94
N HIS A 160 11.58 13.75 -2.49
CA HIS A 160 10.80 12.89 -1.61
C HIS A 160 10.56 11.51 -2.25
N VAL A 161 10.03 11.49 -3.48
CA VAL A 161 9.72 10.25 -4.19
C VAL A 161 10.98 9.42 -4.44
N SER A 162 12.06 10.03 -4.93
CA SER A 162 13.29 9.34 -5.26
C SER A 162 13.94 8.68 -4.05
N THR A 163 13.95 9.38 -2.90
CA THR A 163 14.47 8.82 -1.65
C THR A 163 13.57 7.70 -1.13
N GLN A 164 12.25 7.88 -1.11
CA GLN A 164 11.29 6.86 -0.67
C GLN A 164 11.32 5.61 -1.55
N PHE A 165 11.49 5.75 -2.86
CA PHE A 165 11.51 4.64 -3.81
C PHE A 165 12.58 3.61 -3.46
N TRP A 166 13.79 4.05 -3.10
CA TRP A 166 14.86 3.12 -2.75
C TRP A 166 14.61 2.36 -1.45
N TYR A 167 14.03 3.02 -0.44
CA TYR A 167 13.62 2.34 0.79
C TYR A 167 12.48 1.34 0.54
N ALA A 168 11.50 1.74 -0.26
CA ALA A 168 10.40 0.87 -0.63
C ALA A 168 10.86 -0.33 -1.45
N LEU A 169 11.77 -0.14 -2.40
CA LEU A 169 12.29 -1.21 -3.27
C LEU A 169 12.96 -2.32 -2.47
N LEU A 170 13.72 -1.99 -1.41
CA LEU A 170 14.27 -2.98 -0.49
C LEU A 170 13.18 -3.84 0.14
N ASN A 171 12.10 -3.22 0.62
CA ASN A 171 10.95 -3.94 1.16
C ASN A 171 10.26 -4.78 0.08
N GLY A 172 10.08 -4.25 -1.13
CA GLY A 172 9.48 -4.96 -2.26
C GLY A 172 10.26 -6.21 -2.65
N VAL A 173 11.59 -6.14 -2.71
CA VAL A 173 12.45 -7.31 -2.96
C VAL A 173 12.28 -8.36 -1.86
N MET A 174 12.26 -7.94 -0.59
CA MET A 174 12.04 -8.87 0.53
C MET A 174 10.66 -9.52 0.48
N THR A 175 9.62 -8.77 0.06
CA THR A 175 8.27 -9.28 -0.15
C THR A 175 8.20 -10.28 -1.31
N VAL A 176 8.92 -10.04 -2.42
CA VAL A 176 9.04 -10.99 -3.52
C VAL A 176 9.65 -12.32 -3.04
N LEU A 177 10.76 -12.25 -2.30
CA LEU A 177 11.38 -13.43 -1.70
C LEU A 177 10.42 -14.15 -0.75
N ALA A 178 9.63 -13.40 0.02
CA ALA A 178 8.62 -13.97 0.90
C ALA A 178 7.54 -14.74 0.15
N PHE A 179 7.00 -14.18 -0.94
CA PHE A 179 5.99 -14.88 -1.72
C PHE A 179 6.52 -16.14 -2.38
N ILE A 180 7.79 -16.16 -2.82
CA ILE A 180 8.43 -17.38 -3.32
C ILE A 180 8.46 -18.43 -2.21
N VAL A 181 9.05 -18.12 -1.04
CA VAL A 181 9.24 -19.13 0.01
C VAL A 181 7.91 -19.60 0.62
N VAL A 182 7.01 -18.66 0.97
CA VAL A 182 5.73 -18.99 1.63
C VAL A 182 4.75 -19.63 0.64
N GLY A 183 4.88 -19.35 -0.66
CA GLY A 183 4.10 -20.01 -1.72
C GLY A 183 4.29 -21.53 -1.72
N PHE A 184 5.51 -22.01 -1.49
CA PHE A 184 5.82 -23.44 -1.37
C PHE A 184 5.66 -23.97 0.06
N TYR A 185 6.11 -23.21 1.04
CA TYR A 185 6.11 -23.60 2.45
C TYR A 185 5.12 -22.72 3.22
N GLN A 186 3.88 -23.21 3.37
CA GLN A 186 2.80 -22.49 4.07
C GLN A 186 2.95 -22.53 5.60
N SER A 187 4.11 -22.13 6.10
CA SER A 187 4.44 -22.09 7.52
C SER A 187 4.46 -20.64 8.03
N PRO A 188 3.72 -20.32 9.10
CA PRO A 188 3.68 -18.95 9.64
C PRO A 188 5.03 -18.50 10.21
N TYR A 189 5.90 -19.44 10.61
CA TYR A 189 7.23 -19.13 11.15
C TYR A 189 8.15 -18.48 10.12
N ILE A 190 7.94 -18.76 8.84
CA ILE A 190 8.73 -18.18 7.74
C ILE A 190 8.49 -16.67 7.65
N ILE A 191 7.26 -16.22 7.88
CA ILE A 191 6.92 -14.79 7.87
C ILE A 191 7.67 -14.06 9.00
N PHE A 192 7.70 -14.63 10.20
CA PHE A 192 8.46 -14.06 11.32
C PHE A 192 9.96 -13.97 11.02
N LEU A 193 10.53 -15.01 10.41
CA LEU A 193 11.94 -15.01 10.00
C LEU A 193 12.23 -13.90 8.99
N ILE A 194 11.38 -13.74 7.98
CA ILE A 194 11.55 -12.72 6.94
C ILE A 194 11.46 -11.31 7.52
N ILE A 195 10.54 -11.06 8.46
CA ILE A 195 10.43 -9.76 9.15
C ILE A 195 11.72 -9.45 9.93
N ILE A 196 12.29 -10.44 10.61
CA ILE A 196 13.57 -10.27 11.33
C ILE A 196 14.70 -9.95 10.35
N ILE A 197 14.80 -10.68 9.23
CA ILE A 197 15.82 -10.42 8.21
C ILE A 197 15.63 -9.03 7.59
N GLN A 198 14.40 -8.62 7.32
CA GLN A 198 14.07 -7.29 6.80
C GLN A 198 14.51 -6.19 7.76
N TYR A 199 14.20 -6.33 9.05
CA TYR A 199 14.65 -5.39 10.10
C TYR A 199 16.18 -5.29 10.15
N LEU A 200 16.89 -6.43 10.15
CA LEU A 200 18.35 -6.46 10.17
C LEU A 200 18.95 -5.83 8.90
N SER A 201 18.36 -6.09 7.74
CA SER A 201 18.80 -5.55 6.46
C SER A 201 18.70 -4.02 6.45
N ILE A 202 17.58 -3.47 6.92
CA ILE A 202 17.39 -2.01 7.04
C ILE A 202 18.42 -1.41 8.03
N ARG A 203 18.65 -2.05 9.18
CA ARG A 203 19.65 -1.60 10.18
C ARG A 203 21.07 -1.59 9.61
N LEU A 204 21.43 -2.61 8.82
CA LEU A 204 22.74 -2.70 8.18
C LEU A 204 22.93 -1.59 7.14
N ILE A 205 21.94 -1.40 6.26
CA ILE A 205 21.97 -0.36 5.22
C ILE A 205 22.07 1.03 5.85
N MET A 206 21.28 1.31 6.90
CA MET A 206 21.38 2.57 7.64
C MET A 206 22.75 2.78 8.29
N LYS A 207 23.40 1.71 8.79
CA LYS A 207 24.74 1.81 9.39
C LYS A 207 25.82 2.13 8.36
N PHE A 208 25.73 1.57 7.15
CA PHE A 208 26.67 1.85 6.07
C PHE A 208 26.46 3.25 5.48
N TYR A 209 25.23 3.60 5.09
CA TYR A 209 24.93 4.90 4.47
C TYR A 209 24.97 6.06 5.48
N GLY A 210 24.44 5.86 6.69
CA GLY A 210 24.43 6.89 7.73
C GLY A 210 25.82 7.27 8.22
N ARG A 211 26.80 6.34 8.14
CA ARG A 211 28.19 6.61 8.50
C ARG A 211 28.90 7.47 7.45
N ASN A 212 28.68 7.19 6.16
CA ASN A 212 29.31 7.95 5.07
C ASN A 212 28.81 9.41 5.03
N ALA A 213 27.50 9.63 5.21
CA ALA A 213 26.92 10.98 5.27
C ALA A 213 27.45 11.80 6.46
N PHE A 214 27.73 11.15 7.59
CA PHE A 214 28.30 11.82 8.76
C PHE A 214 29.77 12.21 8.54
N GLU A 215 30.54 11.39 7.83
CA GLU A 215 31.95 11.69 7.52
C GLU A 215 32.09 12.80 6.47
N GLU A 216 31.26 12.85 5.43
CA GLU A 216 31.23 13.98 4.47
C GLU A 216 30.84 15.30 5.14
N LYS A 217 29.85 15.28 6.04
CA LYS A 217 29.45 16.48 6.80
C LYS A 217 30.56 16.95 7.74
N LYS A 218 31.29 16.03 8.37
CA LYS A 218 32.44 16.36 9.21
C LYS A 218 33.59 16.96 8.40
N HIS A 219 33.82 16.46 7.18
CA HIS A 219 34.88 16.96 6.30
C HIS A 219 34.58 18.37 5.76
N SER A 220 33.33 18.66 5.38
CA SER A 220 32.90 20.00 4.92
C SER A 220 32.89 21.06 6.02
N ILE A 221 32.60 20.68 7.28
CA ILE A 221 32.73 21.58 8.42
C ILE A 221 34.21 21.93 8.70
N ASN A 222 35.12 20.96 8.56
CA ASN A 222 36.56 21.20 8.76
C ASN A 222 37.24 22.00 7.64
N LEU A 223 36.63 22.10 6.46
CA LEU A 223 37.14 22.90 5.33
C LEU A 223 36.61 24.33 5.31
N SER A 224 35.57 24.62 6.11
CA SER A 224 34.98 25.97 6.25
C SER A 224 35.38 26.69 7.55
N SER A 225 36.19 26.03 8.39
CA SER A 225 36.86 26.57 9.59
C SER A 225 38.32 26.87 9.34
#